data_AF-A0A8T4D8S6-F1
#
_entry.id   AF-A0A8T4D8S6-F1
#
_cell.length_a   1.000
_cell.length_b   1.000
_cell.length_c   1.000
_cell.angle_alpha   90.00
_cell.angle_beta   90.00
_cell.angle_gamma   90.00
#
_symmetry.space_group_name_H-M   'P 1'
#
loop_
_entity.id
_entity.type
_entity.pdbx_description
1 polymer ?
#
loop_
_entity_poly.entity_id
_entity_poly.type
_entity_poly.pdbx_seq_one_letter_code
_entity_poly.pdbx_strand_id
1 'polypeptide(L)' 'MHPENCMKCVLVCPAKVFMLKPKRTNQSKKGYDIAAVFRDMCDGCRECEKICPENCIHIEY' A
#
# COMPACT_ATOMS: atom_id res chain seq x y z
N MET A 1 -8.30 10.68 8.92
CA MET A 1 -7.27 9.64 9.07
C MET A 1 -5.90 10.29 9.01
N HIS A 2 -5.02 10.00 9.96
CA HIS A 2 -3.67 10.55 9.96
C HIS A 2 -2.77 9.78 8.97
N PRO A 3 -1.96 10.48 8.15
CA PRO A 3 -1.12 9.85 7.13
C PRO A 3 -0.08 8.87 7.72
N GLU A 4 0.29 9.00 8.99
CA GLU A 4 1.22 8.07 9.64
C GLU A 4 0.74 6.62 9.74
N ASN A 5 -0.57 6.38 9.69
CA ASN A 5 -1.14 5.03 9.75
C ASN A 5 -1.33 4.37 8.38
N CYS A 6 -1.15 5.12 7.29
CA CYS A 6 -1.13 4.57 5.93
C CYS A 6 0.22 3.88 5.65
N MET A 7 0.35 3.13 4.56
CA MET A 7 1.57 2.42 4.10
C MET A 7 2.02 1.14 4.85
N LYS A 8 1.24 0.64 5.82
CA LYS A 8 1.56 -0.62 6.53
C LYS A 8 1.62 -1.83 5.60
N CYS A 9 0.86 -1.82 4.51
CA CYS A 9 0.92 -2.86 3.46
C CYS A 9 2.30 -3.01 2.81
N VAL A 10 3.05 -1.91 2.68
CA VAL A 10 4.43 -1.92 2.13
C VAL A 10 5.41 -2.54 3.14
N LEU A 11 5.16 -2.32 4.43
CA LEU A 11 6.02 -2.83 5.51
C LEU A 11 5.80 -4.32 5.77
N VAL A 12 4.54 -4.78 5.72
CA VAL A 12 4.18 -6.17 6.03
C VAL A 12 4.40 -7.12 4.86
N CYS A 13 4.29 -6.64 3.60
CA CYS A 13 4.32 -7.52 2.45
C CYS A 13 5.71 -8.15 2.24
N PRO A 14 5.86 -9.47 2.43
CA PRO A 14 7.16 -10.13 2.26
C PRO A 14 7.65 -10.11 0.82
N ALA A 15 6.71 -10.24 -0.13
CA ALA A 15 6.96 -10.17 -1.57
C ALA A 15 7.25 -8.75 -2.08
N LYS A 16 7.13 -7.71 -1.24
CA LYS A 16 7.40 -6.30 -1.57
C LYS A 16 6.72 -5.83 -2.86
N VAL A 17 5.46 -6.24 -3.05
CA VAL A 17 4.72 -5.97 -4.30
C VAL A 17 4.26 -4.52 -4.45
N PHE A 18 4.27 -3.76 -3.36
CA PHE A 18 3.81 -2.38 -3.30
C PHE A 18 4.95 -1.39 -3.49
N MET A 19 4.69 -0.36 -4.30
CA MET A 19 5.61 0.76 -4.55
C MET A 19 4.99 2.07 -4.06
N LEU A 20 5.79 2.86 -3.34
CA LEU A 20 5.44 4.20 -2.90
C LEU A 20 5.85 5.22 -3.96
N LYS A 21 4.88 5.95 -4.50
CA LYS A 21 5.11 7.07 -5.43
C LYS A 21 4.80 8.38 -4.74
N PRO A 22 5.75 9.33 -4.65
CA PRO A 22 5.45 10.64 -4.08
C PRO A 22 4.44 11.38 -4.96
N LYS A 23 3.31 11.81 -4.40
CA LYS A 23 2.39 12.72 -5.09
C LYS A 23 3.02 14.11 -5.13
N ARG A 24 3.36 14.57 -6.33
CA ARG A 24 3.62 15.99 -6.57
C ARG A 24 2.29 16.70 -6.67
N THR A 25 1.74 17.15 -5.54
CA THR A 25 0.60 18.07 -5.56
C THR A 25 1.12 19.50 -5.44
N ASN A 26 0.52 20.44 -6.17
CA ASN A 26 0.85 21.87 -6.14
C ASN A 26 0.42 22.57 -4.84
N GLN A 27 -0.02 21.79 -3.84
CA GLN A 27 -0.44 22.25 -2.53
C GLN A 27 0.46 21.57 -1.50
N SER A 28 0.78 22.27 -0.41
CA SER A 28 1.76 21.91 0.62
C SER A 28 1.53 20.56 1.37
N LYS A 29 0.65 19.68 0.88
CA LYS A 29 0.43 18.33 1.38
C LYS A 29 1.36 17.36 0.66
N LYS A 30 2.45 16.97 1.34
CA LYS A 30 3.25 15.79 0.95
C LYS A 30 2.34 14.56 1.08
N GLY A 31 2.03 13.91 -0.05
CA GLY A 31 1.26 12.68 -0.10
C GLY A 31 2.04 11.58 -0.82
N TYR A 32 1.70 10.33 -0.56
CA TYR A 32 2.25 9.18 -1.27
C TYR A 32 1.08 8.39 -1.88
N ASP A 33 1.21 7.98 -3.15
CA ASP A 33 0.41 6.91 -3.73
C ASP A 33 1.08 5.57 -3.45
N ILE A 34 0.27 4.56 -3.15
CA ILE A 34 0.72 3.17 -3.05
C ILE A 34 0.15 2.43 -4.25
N ALA A 35 1.01 1.78 -5.03
CA ALA A 35 0.60 0.98 -6.18
C ALA A 35 1.16 -0.44 -6.07
N ALA A 36 0.33 -1.45 -6.32
CA ALA A 36 0.79 -2.83 -6.47
C ALA A 36 1.36 -3.03 -7.89
N VAL A 37 2.70 -3.08 -7.98
CA VAL A 37 3.46 -3.18 -9.24
C VAL A 37 3.81 -4.63 -9.55
N PHE A 38 4.15 -5.43 -8.54
CA PHE A 38 4.58 -6.82 -8.72
C PHE A 38 3.50 -7.80 -8.26
N ARG A 39 2.30 -7.70 -8.82
CA ARG A 39 1.16 -8.56 -8.42
C ARG A 39 1.45 -10.03 -8.69
N ASP A 40 2.26 -10.32 -9.71
CA ASP A 40 2.70 -11.66 -10.07
C ASP A 40 3.58 -12.33 -8.99
N MET A 41 4.22 -11.54 -8.14
CA MET A 41 5.01 -12.04 -7.01
C MET A 41 4.17 -12.20 -5.73
N CYS A 42 2.89 -11.83 -5.75
CA CYS A 42 2.03 -11.96 -4.59
C CYS A 42 1.74 -13.43 -4.29
N ASP A 43 2.14 -13.88 -3.10
CA ASP A 43 1.89 -15.24 -2.61
C ASP A 43 0.46 -15.42 -2.04
N GLY A 44 -0.31 -14.34 -1.92
CA GLY A 44 -1.68 -14.39 -1.40
C GLY A 44 -1.81 -14.50 0.12
N CYS A 45 -0.77 -14.15 0.89
CA CYS A 45 -0.79 -14.13 2.37
C CYS A 45 -1.92 -13.29 3.00
N ARG A 46 -2.48 -12.31 2.29
CA ARG A 46 -3.53 -11.37 2.75
C ARG A 46 -3.16 -10.54 3.98
N GLU A 47 -1.88 -10.45 4.33
CA GLU A 47 -1.42 -9.61 5.45
C GLU A 47 -1.68 -8.13 5.19
N CYS A 48 -1.53 -7.71 3.93
CA CYS A 48 -1.76 -6.34 3.50
C CYS A 48 -3.23 -5.89 3.63
N GLU A 49 -4.19 -6.80 3.46
CA GLU A 49 -5.62 -6.54 3.68
C GLU A 49 -5.91 -6.35 5.17
N LYS A 50 -5.45 -7.29 6.01
CA LYS A 50 -5.69 -7.27 7.48
C LYS A 50 -5.13 -6.04 8.18
N ILE A 51 -3.96 -5.57 7.76
CA ILE A 51 -3.29 -4.42 8.41
C ILE A 51 -3.75 -3.07 7.85
N CYS A 52 -4.50 -3.07 6.74
CA CYS A 52 -4.93 -1.84 6.10
C CYS A 52 -6.03 -1.18 6.95
N PRO A 53 -5.80 0.03 7.52
CA PRO A 53 -6.81 0.68 8.36
C PRO A 53 -8.05 1.10 7.56
N GLU A 54 -7.90 1.31 6.25
CA GLU A 54 -9.00 1.66 5.34
C GLU A 54 -9.57 0.46 4.60
N ASN A 55 -8.97 -0.72 4.78
CA ASN A 55 -9.32 -1.92 4.03
C ASN A 55 -9.34 -1.71 2.49
N CYS A 56 -8.46 -0.82 1.98
CA CYS A 56 -8.37 -0.44 0.56
C CYS A 56 -7.74 -1.52 -0.34
N ILE A 57 -7.29 -2.63 0.21
CA ILE A 57 -6.58 -3.69 -0.51
C ILE A 57 -7.43 -4.94 -0.44
N HIS A 58 -7.73 -5.51 -1.61
CA HIS A 58 -8.42 -6.78 -1.75
C HIS A 58 -7.62 -7.69 -2.68
N ILE A 59 -7.49 -8.96 -2.28
CA ILE A 59 -6.83 -10.00 -3.09
C ILE A 59 -7.91 -10.90 -3.68
N GLU A 60 -7.99 -10.96 -5.00
CA GLU A 60 -8.88 -11.86 -5.74
C GLU A 60 -8.05 -12.87 -6.56
N TYR A 61 -8.58 -14.08 -6.76
CA TYR A 61 -7.93 -15.22 -7.39
C TYR A 61 -8.65 -15.64 -8.67
#